data_AF-A0A3M3YBL1-F1
#
_entry.id   AF-A0A3M3YBL1-F1
#
_cell.length_a   1.000
_cell.length_b   1.000
_cell.length_c   1.000
_cell.angle_alpha   90.00
_cell.angle_beta   90.00
_cell.angle_gamma   90.00
#
_symmetry.space_group_name_H-M   'P 1'
#
loop_
_entity.id
_entity.type
_entity.pdbx_description
1 polymer ?
#
loop_
_entity_poly.entity_id
_entity_poly.type
_entity_poly.pdbx_seq_one_letter_code
_entity_poly.pdbx_strand_id
1 'polypeptide(L)'
;MQRQEKMDKAAAKLSRARSVLSLATKAGMEATRGELLDMIAAAMDCIDDADAVLQEEETQRQAQEQIQRGHQAPVVSCLELVPNHCRVVPLPTAISAS
;
A
#
# COMPACT_ATOMS: atom_id res chain seq x y z
N MET A 1 -9.49 -6.66 19.56
CA MET A 1 -8.62 -5.61 20.13
C MET A 1 -7.50 -5.17 19.17
N GLN A 2 -6.85 -6.07 18.43
CA GLN A 2 -5.71 -5.73 17.56
C GLN A 2 -6.01 -4.67 16.46
N ARG A 3 -7.24 -4.63 15.92
CA ARG A 3 -7.62 -3.64 14.90
C ARG A 3 -7.63 -2.20 15.43
N GLN A 4 -8.18 -1.99 16.63
CA GLN A 4 -8.21 -0.68 17.25
C GLN A 4 -6.78 -0.17 17.51
N GLU A 5 -5.90 -1.05 17.97
CA GLU A 5 -4.49 -0.72 18.21
C GLU A 5 -3.75 -0.30 16.92
N LYS A 6 -4.02 -0.96 15.78
CA LYS A 6 -3.45 -0.56 14.47
C LYS A 6 -3.98 0.80 14.02
N MET A 7 -5.28 1.06 14.19
CA MET A 7 -5.88 2.36 13.89
C MET A 7 -5.31 3.47 14.76
N ASP A 8 -5.12 3.21 16.06
CA ASP A 8 -4.52 4.18 16.99
C ASP A 8 -3.06 4.47 16.61
N LYS A 9 -2.30 3.45 16.18
CA LYS A 9 -0.93 3.61 15.65
C LYS A 9 -0.89 4.47 14.40
N ALA A 10 -1.77 4.23 13.43
CA ALA A 10 -1.86 5.05 12.21
C ALA A 10 -2.27 6.49 12.53
N ALA A 11 -3.25 6.68 13.42
CA ALA A 11 -3.69 8.00 13.86
C ALA A 11 -2.57 8.78 14.57
N ALA A 12 -1.77 8.12 15.40
CA ALA A 12 -0.61 8.74 16.06
C ALA A 12 0.45 9.21 15.05
N LYS A 13 0.72 8.41 14.02
CA LYS A 13 1.65 8.77 12.93
C LYS A 13 1.15 9.96 12.12
N LEU A 14 -0.12 9.97 11.72
CA LEU A 14 -0.74 11.12 11.03
C LEU A 14 -0.78 12.38 11.91
N SER A 15 -1.01 12.23 13.22
CA SER A 15 -0.95 13.34 14.18
C SER A 15 0.45 13.96 14.22
N ARG A 16 1.50 13.12 14.18
CA ARG A 16 2.89 13.59 14.11
C ARG A 16 3.17 14.34 12.80
N ALA A 17 2.75 13.79 11.66
CA ALA A 17 2.87 14.47 10.36
C ALA A 17 2.23 15.87 10.39
N ARG A 18 1.01 15.96 10.93
CA ARG A 18 0.29 17.23 11.08
C ARG A 18 1.05 18.22 11.97
N SER A 19 1.65 17.75 13.07
CA SER A 19 2.44 18.59 13.97
C SER A 19 3.65 19.19 13.25
N VAL A 20 4.37 18.38 12.48
CA VAL A 20 5.55 18.82 11.72
C VAL A 20 5.15 19.82 10.63
N LEU A 21 4.07 19.58 9.89
CA LEU A 21 3.57 20.54 8.89
C LEU A 21 3.10 21.85 9.51
N SER A 22 2.48 21.79 10.70
CA SER A 22 2.11 22.98 11.47
C SER A 22 3.34 23.77 11.89
N LEU A 23 4.41 23.10 12.30
CA LEU A 23 5.69 23.73 12.60
C LEU A 23 6.29 24.38 11.35
N ALA A 24 6.32 23.68 10.22
CA ALA A 24 6.80 24.23 8.96
C ALA A 24 6.00 25.48 8.52
N THR A 25 4.68 25.45 8.67
CA THR A 25 3.80 26.59 8.38
C THR A 25 4.11 27.79 9.27
N LYS A 26 4.39 27.55 10.57
CA LYS A 26 4.76 28.61 11.51
C LYS A 26 6.16 29.16 11.25
N ALA A 27 7.10 28.27 10.89
CA ALA A 27 8.46 28.64 10.55
C ALA A 27 8.50 29.53 9.29
N GLY A 28 7.60 29.29 8.33
CA GLY A 28 7.23 30.25 7.30
C GLY A 28 8.43 30.88 6.59
N MET A 29 8.56 32.22 6.67
CA MET A 29 9.64 32.99 6.05
C MET A 29 10.95 33.03 6.89
N GLU A 30 10.92 32.55 8.14
CA GLU A 30 12.08 32.52 9.03
C GLU A 30 12.95 31.26 8.83
N ALA A 31 12.35 30.19 8.29
CA ALA A 31 13.09 28.99 7.89
C ALA A 31 13.64 29.11 6.46
N THR A 32 14.82 28.55 6.26
CA THR A 32 15.38 28.37 4.92
C THR A 32 14.54 27.38 4.12
N ARG A 33 14.66 27.47 2.78
CA ARG A 33 14.04 26.47 1.88
C ARG A 33 14.45 25.04 2.23
N GLY A 34 15.70 24.82 2.65
CA GLY A 34 16.20 23.51 3.06
C GLY A 34 15.43 22.98 4.27
N GLU A 35 15.35 23.78 5.34
CA GLU A 35 14.65 23.40 6.56
C GLU A 35 13.16 23.14 6.33
N LEU A 36 12.50 23.94 5.47
CA LEU A 36 11.11 23.70 5.08
C LEU A 36 10.94 22.36 4.34
N LEU A 37 11.86 22.03 3.42
CA LEU A 37 11.83 20.77 2.69
C LEU A 37 12.11 19.58 3.61
N ASP A 38 13.04 19.72 4.56
CA ASP A 38 13.34 18.67 5.53
C ASP A 38 12.14 18.39 6.44
N MET A 39 11.43 19.45 6.88
CA MET A 39 10.18 19.28 7.64
C MET A 39 9.07 18.63 6.81
N ILE A 40 8.94 18.99 5.54
CA ILE A 40 7.95 18.35 4.64
C ILE A 40 8.30 16.87 4.44
N ALA A 41 9.58 16.55 4.20
CA ALA A 41 10.05 15.17 4.05
C ALA A 41 9.73 14.35 5.31
N ALA A 42 10.05 14.87 6.50
CA ALA A 42 9.73 14.20 7.76
C ALA A 42 8.22 13.98 7.97
N ALA A 43 7.38 14.89 7.48
CA ALA A 43 5.93 14.71 7.50
C ALA A 43 5.45 13.64 6.51
N MET A 44 6.06 13.56 5.32
CA MET A 44 5.78 12.51 4.33
C MET A 44 6.17 11.13 4.86
N ASP A 45 7.34 10.99 5.48
CA ASP A 45 7.77 9.73 6.10
C ASP A 45 6.75 9.24 7.14
N CYS A 46 6.19 10.15 7.95
CA CYS A 46 5.15 9.82 8.92
C CYS A 46 3.84 9.35 8.26
N ILE A 47 3.52 9.86 7.06
CA ILE A 47 2.32 9.47 6.30
C ILE A 47 2.54 8.09 5.68
N ASP A 48 3.69 7.85 5.05
CA ASP A 48 4.06 6.56 4.47
C ASP A 48 4.07 5.46 5.54
N ASP A 49 4.60 5.77 6.72
CA ASP A 49 4.56 4.91 7.89
C ASP A 49 3.12 4.60 8.34
N ALA A 50 2.20 5.56 8.23
CA ALA A 50 0.79 5.35 8.60
C ALA A 50 0.08 4.47 7.56
N ASP A 51 0.34 4.72 6.27
CA ASP A 51 -0.19 3.94 5.17
C ASP A 51 0.27 2.48 5.22
N ALA A 52 1.54 2.22 5.55
CA ALA A 52 2.04 0.86 5.75
C ALA A 52 1.25 0.09 6.82
N VAL A 53 0.92 0.75 7.95
CA VAL A 53 0.13 0.13 9.04
C VAL A 53 -1.29 -0.20 8.57
N LEU A 54 -1.89 0.68 7.78
CA LEU A 54 -3.25 0.48 7.24
C LEU A 54 -3.26 -0.61 6.17
N GLN A 55 -2.27 -0.64 5.27
CA GLN A 55 -2.13 -1.70 4.26
C GLN A 55 -1.91 -3.07 4.88
N GLU A 56 -1.12 -3.17 5.95
CA GLU A 56 -0.98 -4.42 6.71
C GLU A 56 -2.30 -4.90 7.31
N GLU A 57 -3.16 -3.98 7.79
CA GLU A 57 -4.50 -4.34 8.27
C GLU A 57 -5.39 -4.84 7.14
N GLU A 58 -5.41 -4.13 6.01
CA GLU A 58 -6.22 -4.50 4.84
C GLU A 58 -5.79 -5.87 4.28
N THR A 59 -4.49 -6.10 4.15
CA THR A 59 -3.94 -7.38 3.66
C THR A 59 -4.31 -8.53 4.60
N GLN A 60 -4.22 -8.34 5.92
CA GLN A 60 -4.66 -9.35 6.90
C GLN A 60 -6.16 -9.62 6.82
N ARG A 61 -6.97 -8.58 6.61
CA ARG A 61 -8.41 -8.73 6.43
C ARG A 61 -8.73 -9.52 5.15
N GLN A 62 -8.09 -9.20 4.03
CA GLN A 62 -8.27 -9.95 2.78
C GLN A 62 -7.84 -11.42 2.94
N ALA A 63 -6.74 -11.70 3.64
CA ALA A 63 -6.31 -13.06 3.94
C ALA A 63 -7.35 -13.82 4.78
N GLN A 64 -7.93 -13.20 5.81
CA GLN A 64 -8.99 -13.82 6.61
C GLN A 64 -10.28 -14.07 5.81
N GLU A 65 -10.64 -13.16 4.90
CA GLU A 65 -11.80 -13.33 4.02
C GLU A 65 -11.57 -14.44 2.98
N GLN A 66 -10.34 -14.58 2.46
CA GLN A 66 -9.97 -15.71 1.58
C GLN A 66 -9.99 -17.05 2.31
N ILE A 67 -9.50 -17.11 3.55
CA ILE A 67 -9.58 -18.34 4.38
C ILE A 67 -11.04 -18.72 4.65
N GLN A 68 -11.92 -17.75 4.93
CA GLN A 68 -13.35 -18.02 5.12
C GLN A 68 -14.07 -18.47 3.83
N ARG A 69 -13.65 -17.98 2.66
CA ARG A 69 -14.13 -18.49 1.36
C ARG A 69 -13.47 -19.83 0.95
N GLY A 70 -12.41 -20.24 1.65
CA GLY A 70 -11.57 -21.42 1.38
C GLY A 70 -12.14 -22.79 1.80
N HIS A 71 -13.45 -22.93 2.04
CA HIS A 71 -14.13 -24.23 1.84
C HIS A 71 -14.42 -24.52 0.36
N GLN A 72 -13.95 -23.68 -0.55
CA GLN A 72 -13.69 -24.05 -1.94
C GLN A 72 -12.24 -23.70 -2.31
N ALA A 73 -11.40 -24.72 -2.41
CA ALA A 73 -10.16 -24.71 -3.18
C ALA A 73 -10.30 -25.80 -4.27
N PRO A 74 -9.47 -25.84 -5.35
CA PRO A 74 -8.18 -25.14 -5.49
C PRO A 74 -7.89 -24.58 -6.90
N VAL A 75 -6.99 -23.59 -7.00
CA VAL A 75 -5.75 -23.71 -7.79
C VAL A 75 -4.81 -22.56 -7.43
N VAL A 76 -3.72 -22.92 -6.78
CA VAL A 76 -2.49 -22.14 -6.76
C VAL A 76 -1.95 -22.18 -8.19
N SER A 77 -2.11 -21.10 -8.95
CA SER A 77 -1.30 -20.92 -10.16
C SER A 77 0.04 -20.39 -9.68
N CYS A 78 1.02 -21.29 -9.54
CA CYS A 78 2.42 -20.93 -9.41
C CYS A 78 2.77 -20.06 -10.62
N LEU A 79 2.88 -18.75 -10.41
CA LEU A 79 3.60 -17.88 -11.34
C LEU A 79 5.06 -18.31 -11.30
N GLU A 80 5.41 -19.32 -12.09
CA GLU A 80 6.80 -19.55 -12.47
C GLU A 80 7.25 -18.32 -13.25
N LEU A 81 8.22 -17.60 -12.67
CA LEU A 81 9.04 -16.63 -13.38
C LEU A 81 9.72 -17.40 -14.54
N VAL A 82 9.22 -17.25 -15.76
CA VAL A 82 9.95 -17.66 -16.97
C VAL A 82 10.72 -16.44 -17.47
N PRO A 83 12.06 -16.39 -17.35
CA PRO A 83 12.84 -15.32 -17.93
C PRO A 83 13.13 -15.68 -19.39
N ASN A 84 12.73 -14.78 -20.29
CA ASN A 84 12.98 -14.82 -21.75
C ASN A 84 12.08 -15.78 -22.54
N HIS A 85 11.35 -15.25 -23.52
CA HIS A 85 11.60 -15.40 -24.96
C HIS A 85 10.33 -14.97 -25.76
N CYS A 86 10.58 -14.49 -26.98
CA CYS A 86 9.73 -13.60 -27.78
C CYS A 86 8.37 -14.15 -28.27
N ARG A 87 7.49 -13.19 -28.59
CA ARG A 87 6.32 -13.22 -29.50
C ARG A 87 6.24 -14.42 -30.47
N VAL A 88 5.04 -14.98 -30.66
CA VAL A 88 4.15 -14.80 -31.84
C VAL A 88 2.73 -15.26 -31.44
N VAL A 89 1.70 -14.46 -31.77
CA VAL A 89 0.28 -14.82 -31.63
C VAL A 89 -0.23 -15.35 -32.98
N PRO A 90 -0.76 -16.59 -33.08
CA PRO A 90 -1.61 -16.99 -34.18
C PRO A 90 -3.10 -16.76 -33.86
N LEU A 91 -3.80 -16.16 -34.82
CA LEU A 91 -5.23 -15.79 -34.84
C LEU A 91 -6.18 -16.99 -34.56
N PRO A 92 -7.43 -16.73 -34.11
CA PRO A 92 -8.40 -17.77 -33.79
C PRO A 92 -9.06 -18.29 -35.06
N THR A 93 -9.04 -19.61 -35.27
CA THR A 93 -9.94 -20.26 -36.23
C THR A 93 -11.15 -20.81 -35.50
N ALA A 94 -12.27 -20.10 -35.64
CA ALA A 94 -13.60 -20.55 -35.27
C ALA A 94 -14.22 -21.33 -36.43
N ILE A 95 -14.48 -22.64 -36.27
CA ILE A 95 -15.47 -23.46 -37.01
C ILE A 95 -15.41 -24.88 -36.43
N SER A 96 -16.46 -25.67 -36.22
CA SER A 96 -17.90 -25.53 -36.35
C SER A 96 -18.50 -26.77 -35.67
N ALA A 97 -19.72 -26.66 -35.16
CA ALA A 97 -20.51 -27.79 -34.70
C ALA A 97 -20.75 -28.82 -35.82
N SER A 98 -20.70 -30.11 -35.46
CA SER A 98 -21.71 -31.14 -35.74
C SER A 98 -21.37 -32.44 -35.02
#